data_AF-A0A6N3C1C3-F1
#
_entry.id   AF-A0A6N3C1C3-F1
#
_cell.length_a   1.000
_cell.length_b   1.000
_cell.length_c   1.000
_cell.angle_alpha   90.00
_cell.angle_beta   90.00
_cell.angle_gamma   90.00
#
_symmetry.space_group_name_H-M   'P 1'
#
loop_
_entity.id
_entity.type
_entity.pdbx_description
1 polymer ?
#
loop_
_entity_poly.entity_id
_entity_poly.type
_entity_poly.pdbx_seq_one_letter_code
_entity_poly.pdbx_strand_id
1 'polypeptide(L)' 'MRKLGEQANLPVTVHPHMFRHACGYALAEKGIDTRLIQDYLGHRNIQHTVLYTASNAVRFGKIVF' A
#
# COMPACT_ATOMS: atom_id res chain seq x y z
N MET A 1 -3.37 -18.53 -2.04
CA MET A 1 -2.21 -17.66 -2.35
C MET A 1 -0.89 -18.41 -2.36
N ARG A 2 -0.60 -19.30 -1.38
CA ARG A 2 0.64 -20.10 -1.39
C ARG A 2 0.92 -20.85 -2.72
N LYS A 3 -0.04 -21.65 -3.23
CA LYS A 3 0.10 -22.34 -4.53
C LYS A 3 0.37 -21.39 -5.70
N LEU A 4 -0.27 -20.22 -5.70
CA LEU A 4 -0.04 -19.20 -6.74
C LEU A 4 1.35 -18.58 -6.62
N GLY A 5 1.84 -18.36 -5.39
CA GLY A 5 3.20 -17.90 -5.13
C GLY A 5 4.26 -18.93 -5.53
N GLU A 6 4.01 -20.21 -5.27
CA GLU A 6 4.84 -21.33 -5.73
C GLU A 6 4.88 -21.40 -7.26
N GLN A 7 3.73 -21.29 -7.93
CA GLN A 7 3.64 -21.25 -9.40
C GLN A 7 4.34 -20.01 -10.01
N ALA A 8 4.29 -18.87 -9.31
CA ALA A 8 5.00 -17.65 -9.71
C ALA A 8 6.49 -17.67 -9.35
N ASN A 9 7.00 -18.77 -8.78
CA ASN A 9 8.37 -18.94 -8.33
C ASN A 9 8.87 -17.80 -7.41
N LEU A 10 7.98 -17.32 -6.52
CA LEU A 10 8.32 -16.25 -5.59
C LEU A 10 9.20 -16.79 -4.44
N PRO A 11 10.27 -16.09 -4.07
CA PRO A 11 11.18 -16.52 -3.00
C PRO A 11 10.58 -16.40 -1.60
N VAL A 12 9.33 -15.94 -1.48
CA VAL A 12 8.64 -15.66 -0.21
C VAL A 12 7.29 -16.35 -0.16
N THR A 13 6.89 -16.78 1.03
CA THR A 13 5.56 -17.33 1.25
C THR A 13 4.51 -16.23 1.15
N VAL A 14 3.65 -16.31 0.13
CA VAL A 14 2.64 -15.28 -0.13
C VAL A 14 1.42 -15.42 0.77
N HIS A 15 1.18 -14.41 1.59
CA HIS A 15 -0.04 -14.26 2.40
C HIS A 15 -0.98 -13.21 1.78
N PRO A 16 -2.32 -13.39 1.89
CA PRO A 16 -3.29 -12.41 1.39
C PRO A 16 -3.04 -10.98 1.87
N HIS A 17 -2.56 -10.81 3.11
CA HIS A 17 -2.27 -9.49 3.67
C HIS A 17 -1.11 -8.76 2.96
N MET A 18 -0.17 -9.49 2.37
CA MET A 18 0.95 -8.89 1.61
C MET A 18 0.46 -8.15 0.37
N PHE A 19 -0.57 -8.65 -0.30
CA PHE A 19 -1.19 -7.95 -1.43
C PHE A 19 -1.86 -6.65 -1.00
N ARG A 20 -2.49 -6.63 0.18
CA ARG A 20 -3.06 -5.40 0.75
C ARG A 20 -1.97 -4.36 1.00
N HIS A 21 -0.83 -4.78 1.56
CA HIS A 21 0.32 -3.89 1.72
C HIS A 21 0.87 -3.40 0.37
N ALA A 22 1.12 -4.29 -0.58
CA ALA A 22 1.62 -3.93 -1.90
C ALA A 22 0.68 -2.93 -2.60
N CYS A 23 -0.63 -3.15 -2.52
CA CYS A 23 -1.63 -2.22 -3.05
C CYS A 23 -1.57 -0.85 -2.35
N GLY A 24 -1.51 -0.82 -1.02
CA GLY A 24 -1.39 0.41 -0.25
C GLY A 24 -0.15 1.23 -0.61
N TYR A 25 1.03 0.58 -0.68
CA TYR A 25 2.27 1.24 -1.11
C TYR A 25 2.20 1.73 -2.56
N ALA A 26 1.70 0.92 -3.49
CA ALA A 26 1.58 1.32 -4.89
C ALA A 26 0.63 2.50 -5.11
N LEU A 27 -0.46 2.58 -4.35
CA LEU A 27 -1.36 3.75 -4.39
C LEU A 27 -0.69 4.98 -3.76
N ALA A 28 0.04 4.80 -2.66
CA ALA A 28 0.79 5.87 -2.05
C ALA A 28 1.81 6.44 -3.03
N GLU A 29 2.66 5.62 -3.66
CA GLU A 29 3.67 6.04 -4.64
C GLU A 29 3.09 6.85 -5.81
N LYS A 30 1.86 6.52 -6.24
CA LYS A 30 1.12 7.28 -7.26
C LYS A 30 0.62 8.66 -6.78
N GLY A 31 0.91 9.03 -5.54
CA GLY A 31 0.49 10.29 -4.93
C GLY A 31 -1.00 10.35 -4.60
N ILE A 32 -1.66 9.18 -4.45
CA ILE A 32 -3.07 9.14 -4.02
C ILE A 32 -3.15 9.55 -2.55
N ASP A 33 -4.18 10.32 -2.22
CA ASP A 33 -4.41 10.82 -0.87
C ASP A 33 -4.58 9.67 0.15
N THR A 34 -3.96 9.84 1.33
CA THR A 34 -3.95 8.82 2.39
C THR A 34 -5.36 8.43 2.84
N ARG A 35 -6.32 9.35 2.89
CA ARG A 35 -7.71 9.04 3.28
C ARG A 35 -8.43 8.26 2.20
N LEU A 36 -8.21 8.59 0.92
CA LEU A 36 -8.75 7.79 -0.18
C LEU A 36 -8.21 6.35 -0.18
N ILE A 37 -6.91 6.17 0.10
CA ILE A 37 -6.34 4.82 0.25
C ILE A 37 -6.96 4.11 1.45
N GLN A 38 -7.17 4.80 2.57
CA GLN A 38 -7.78 4.24 3.77
C GLN A 38 -9.19 3.72 3.50
N ASP A 39 -10.02 4.55 2.86
CA ASP A 39 -11.41 4.22 2.53
C ASP A 39 -11.46 3.05 1.53
N TYR A 40 -10.61 3.09 0.49
CA TYR A 40 -10.51 2.02 -0.51
C TYR A 40 -10.09 0.68 0.10
N LEU A 41 -9.13 0.70 1.04
CA LEU A 41 -8.67 -0.51 1.74
C LEU A 41 -9.54 -0.87 2.95
N GLY A 42 -10.57 -0.08 3.28
CA GLY A 42 -11.47 -0.33 4.41
C GLY A 42 -10.77 -0.34 5.77
N HIS A 43 -9.73 0.46 5.95
CA HIS A 43 -8.96 0.51 7.18
C HIS A 43 -9.70 1.35 8.25
N ARG A 44 -10.20 0.66 9.29
CA ARG A 44 -10.83 1.33 10.45
C ARG A 44 -9.84 2.22 11.20
N ASN A 45 -8.60 1.75 11.38
CA ASN A 45 -7.53 2.52 12.01
C ASN A 45 -6.63 3.12 10.94
N ILE A 46 -6.57 4.45 10.88
CA ILE A 46 -5.75 5.21 9.93
C ILE A 46 -4.25 4.89 10.05
N GLN A 47 -3.78 4.45 11.22
CA GLN A 47 -2.39 4.08 11.44
C GLN A 47 -1.91 2.98 10.47
N HIS A 48 -2.80 2.07 10.06
CA HIS A 48 -2.46 1.00 9.11
C HIS A 48 -2.23 1.53 7.69
N THR A 49 -2.85 2.67 7.34
CA THR A 49 -2.68 3.31 6.03
C THR A 49 -1.55 4.32 6.02
N VAL A 50 -1.33 5.04 7.14
CA VAL A 50 -0.26 6.04 7.26
C VAL A 50 1.11 5.44 6.95
N LEU A 51 1.35 4.18 7.34
CA LEU A 51 2.56 3.44 7.01
C LEU A 51 2.89 3.45 5.52
N TYR A 52 1.89 3.39 4.62
CA TYR A 52 2.12 3.42 3.18
C TYR A 52 2.57 4.79 2.67
N THR A 53 2.10 5.85 3.33
CA THR A 53 2.32 7.24 2.87
C THR A 53 3.43 7.96 3.62
N ALA A 54 3.88 7.43 4.76
CA ALA A 54 4.92 8.04 5.60
C ALA A 54 6.30 8.06 4.92
N SER A 55 6.60 7.03 4.12
CA SER A 55 7.84 6.93 3.34
C SER A 55 7.76 7.62 1.97
N ASN A 56 6.62 8.18 1.59
CA ASN A 56 6.43 8.74 0.26
C ASN A 56 6.75 10.24 0.19
N ALA A 57 7.92 10.57 -0.37
CA ALA A 57 8.34 11.96 -0.61
C ALA A 57 7.44 12.70 -1.63
N VAL A 58 6.75 11.98 -2.52
CA VAL A 58 5.84 12.56 -3.54
C VAL A 58 4.66 13.29 -2.88
N ARG A 59 4.33 12.99 -1.62
CA ARG A 59 3.27 13.66 -0.86
C ARG A 59 3.46 15.18 -0.80
N PHE A 60 4.69 15.68 -0.87
CA PHE A 60 4.98 17.12 -0.84
C PHE A 60 5.09 17.76 -2.22
N GLY A 61 5.09 16.98 -3.31
CA GLY A 61 5.37 17.47 -4.66
C GLY A 61 4.33 18.45 -5.23
N LYS A 62 3.16 18.58 -4.60
CA LYS A 62 2.10 19.53 -4.97
C LYS A 62 1.96 20.72 -4.02
N ILE A 63 2.82 20.82 -2.99
CA ILE A 63 2.82 21.99 -2.10
C ILE A 63 3.63 23.08 -2.78
N VAL A 64 2.92 24.02 -3.40
CA VAL A 64 3.50 25.26 -3.93
C VAL A 64 3.19 26.36 -2.92
N PHE A 65 4.22 27.08 -2.48
CA PHE A 65 4.09 28.26 -1.61
C PHE A 65 3.84 29.52 -2.44
#